data_AF-A0A2C0EFD4-F1
#
_entry.id   AF-A0A2C0EFD4-F1
#
_cell.length_a   1.000
_cell.length_b   1.000
_cell.length_c   1.000
_cell.angle_alpha   90.00
_cell.angle_beta   90.00
_cell.angle_gamma   90.00
#
_symmetry.space_group_name_H-M   'P 1'
#
loop_
_entity.id
_entity.type
_entity.pdbx_description
1 polymer ?
#
loop_
_entity_poly.entity_id
_entity_poly.type
_entity_poly.pdbx_seq_one_letter_code
_entity_poly.pdbx_strand_id
1 'polypeptide(L)'
;GATGATGGGAIIPFASGTTPAALVNALVANTGTLLGFGFSQPGVALTGGTDITLALAVGDYAFVAPRAGTITSLAGFFSATAALSPLSPVQVQIQILTAPAASNTFTVQGAPLLLTPAFATIAILDTASGIQAESISVAAGDKILLYVSLTAASPVAAVAGFVSAGINIV
;
A
#
# COMPACT_ATOMS: atom_id res chain seq x y z
N GLY A 1 21.16 -24.46 22.42
CA GLY A 1 22.26 -23.48 22.24
C GLY A 1 21.75 -22.09 22.55
N ALA A 2 22.63 -21.10 22.65
CA ALA A 2 22.21 -19.70 22.79
C ALA A 2 21.45 -19.21 21.54
N THR A 3 20.56 -18.24 21.71
CA THR A 3 19.87 -17.58 20.59
C THR A 3 20.90 -16.93 19.66
N GLY A 4 20.73 -17.10 18.35
CA GLY A 4 21.60 -16.47 17.34
C GLY A 4 21.46 -14.95 17.33
N ALA A 5 22.47 -14.26 16.80
CA ALA A 5 22.43 -12.80 16.63
C ALA A 5 21.28 -12.38 15.70
N THR A 6 20.67 -11.23 15.99
CA THR A 6 19.65 -10.63 15.12
C THR A 6 20.27 -10.31 13.76
N GLY A 7 19.62 -10.76 12.66
CA GLY A 7 20.04 -10.43 11.30
C GLY A 7 19.88 -8.93 11.00
N GLY A 8 20.74 -8.38 10.13
CA GLY A 8 20.83 -6.94 9.84
C GLY A 8 19.65 -6.29 9.11
N GLY A 9 18.59 -7.06 8.80
CA GLY A 9 17.35 -6.56 8.21
C GLY A 9 16.53 -7.67 7.53
N ALA A 10 15.35 -7.32 7.05
CA ALA A 10 14.47 -8.17 6.26
C ALA A 10 13.71 -7.32 5.22
N ILE A 11 13.65 -7.83 3.99
CA ILE A 11 12.81 -7.27 2.93
C ILE A 11 11.51 -8.07 2.89
N ILE A 12 10.38 -7.39 2.99
CA ILE A 12 9.05 -8.00 2.94
C ILE A 12 8.39 -7.64 1.60
N PRO A 13 8.16 -8.60 0.70
CA PRO A 13 7.59 -8.36 -0.62
C PRO A 13 6.06 -8.37 -0.59
N PHE A 14 5.47 -7.49 -1.39
CA PHE A 14 4.03 -7.41 -1.64
C PHE A 14 3.77 -7.38 -3.14
N ALA A 15 2.71 -8.05 -3.59
CA ALA A 15 2.31 -8.11 -4.98
C ALA A 15 0.81 -8.36 -5.11
N SER A 16 0.18 -7.70 -6.09
CA SER A 16 -1.26 -7.82 -6.35
C SER A 16 -1.65 -9.16 -6.99
N GLY A 17 -0.67 -9.88 -7.54
CA GLY A 17 -0.90 -11.13 -8.27
C GLY A 17 -1.80 -10.91 -9.48
N THR A 18 -2.77 -11.80 -9.69
CA THR A 18 -3.69 -11.75 -10.83
C THR A 18 -4.85 -10.79 -10.66
N THR A 19 -5.08 -10.26 -9.46
CA THR A 19 -6.14 -9.28 -9.19
C THR A 19 -5.55 -7.89 -9.35
N PRO A 20 -5.92 -7.09 -10.36
CA PRO A 20 -5.44 -5.73 -10.48
C PRO A 20 -5.95 -4.87 -9.32
N ALA A 21 -5.15 -3.92 -8.88
CA ALA A 21 -5.64 -2.84 -8.03
C ALA A 21 -6.67 -2.01 -8.79
N ALA A 22 -7.72 -1.59 -8.08
CA ALA A 22 -8.70 -0.61 -8.55
C ALA A 22 -8.73 0.56 -7.58
N LEU A 23 -8.42 1.74 -8.11
CA LEU A 23 -8.22 2.97 -7.34
C LEU A 23 -9.23 4.00 -7.84
N VAL A 24 -10.10 4.47 -6.96
CA VAL A 24 -11.19 5.39 -7.32
C VAL A 24 -11.15 6.59 -6.41
N ASN A 25 -11.11 7.77 -7.03
CA ASN A 25 -11.53 9.00 -6.38
C ASN A 25 -12.93 9.34 -6.86
N ALA A 26 -13.84 9.62 -5.92
CA ALA A 26 -15.15 10.14 -6.23
C ALA A 26 -15.51 11.24 -5.24
N LEU A 27 -16.47 12.09 -5.61
CA LEU A 27 -16.83 13.28 -4.83
C LEU A 27 -17.19 12.98 -3.37
N VAL A 28 -17.72 11.79 -3.09
CA VAL A 28 -18.25 11.40 -1.77
C VAL A 28 -17.41 10.31 -1.09
N ALA A 29 -16.72 9.46 -1.85
CA ALA A 29 -15.97 8.34 -1.30
C ALA A 29 -14.83 7.93 -2.21
N ASN A 30 -13.64 7.82 -1.63
CA ASN A 30 -12.46 7.30 -2.32
C ASN A 30 -12.23 5.86 -1.88
N THR A 31 -11.85 5.02 -2.82
CA THR A 31 -11.47 3.63 -2.54
C THR A 31 -10.11 3.33 -3.16
N GLY A 32 -9.38 2.47 -2.48
CA GLY A 32 -8.10 1.96 -2.91
C GLY A 32 -8.08 0.45 -2.83
N THR A 33 -6.87 -0.09 -2.74
CA THR A 33 -6.60 -1.52 -2.78
C THR A 33 -5.65 -1.91 -1.65
N LEU A 34 -5.99 -2.94 -0.87
CA LEU A 34 -5.05 -3.59 0.03
C LEU A 34 -4.14 -4.53 -0.76
N LEU A 35 -2.83 -4.44 -0.54
CA LEU A 35 -1.83 -5.25 -1.23
C LEU A 35 -1.34 -6.38 -0.33
N GLY A 36 -1.36 -7.62 -0.82
CA GLY A 36 -0.93 -8.82 -0.09
C GLY A 36 0.27 -9.51 -0.73
N PHE A 37 0.40 -10.81 -0.48
CA PHE A 37 1.54 -11.65 -0.88
C PHE A 37 1.26 -12.45 -2.16
N GLY A 38 0.88 -11.76 -3.23
CA GLY A 38 0.45 -12.38 -4.50
C GLY A 38 -1.06 -12.34 -4.73
N PHE A 39 -1.78 -11.50 -3.98
CA PHE A 39 -3.19 -11.18 -4.16
C PHE A 39 -3.45 -9.76 -3.65
N SER A 40 -4.57 -9.15 -4.03
CA SER A 40 -4.99 -7.84 -3.54
C SER A 40 -6.50 -7.74 -3.36
N GLN A 41 -6.94 -6.85 -2.47
CA GLN A 41 -8.36 -6.54 -2.27
C GLN A 41 -8.69 -5.10 -2.70
N PRO A 42 -9.28 -4.89 -3.88
CA PRO A 42 -9.77 -3.60 -4.32
C PRO A 42 -11.06 -3.15 -3.60
N GLY A 43 -11.44 -1.89 -3.79
CA GLY A 43 -12.72 -1.35 -3.27
C GLY A 43 -12.71 -1.03 -1.79
N VAL A 44 -11.52 -0.85 -1.20
CA VAL A 44 -11.34 -0.61 0.23
C VAL A 44 -11.28 0.88 0.51
N ALA A 45 -12.11 1.37 1.43
CA ALA A 45 -12.06 2.75 1.91
C ALA A 45 -11.43 2.80 3.31
N LEU A 46 -10.64 3.85 3.56
CA LEU A 46 -10.20 4.19 4.92
C LEU A 46 -11.24 5.07 5.59
N THR A 47 -11.59 4.75 6.84
CA THR A 47 -12.42 5.60 7.70
C THR A 47 -11.68 6.91 7.93
N GLY A 48 -12.33 8.04 7.63
CA GLY A 48 -11.71 9.37 7.75
C GLY A 48 -10.43 9.58 6.93
N GLY A 49 -10.07 8.66 6.03
CA GLY A 49 -8.79 8.65 5.34
C GLY A 49 -7.60 8.14 6.17
N THR A 50 -7.81 7.66 7.40
CA THR A 50 -6.73 7.41 8.38
C THR A 50 -6.61 5.97 8.85
N ASP A 51 -7.71 5.22 8.87
CA ASP A 51 -7.74 3.91 9.49
C ASP A 51 -8.69 2.93 8.81
N ILE A 52 -8.49 1.64 9.06
CA ILE A 52 -9.36 0.57 8.60
C ILE A 52 -9.38 -0.57 9.61
N THR A 53 -10.55 -1.16 9.81
CA THR A 53 -10.67 -2.42 10.53
C THR A 53 -10.89 -3.56 9.53
N LEU A 54 -9.99 -4.55 9.51
CA LEU A 54 -10.11 -5.70 8.63
C LEU A 54 -11.26 -6.61 9.09
N ALA A 55 -12.42 -6.46 8.46
CA ALA A 55 -13.58 -7.32 8.68
C ALA A 55 -13.43 -8.66 7.95
N LEU A 56 -14.22 -9.67 8.35
CA LEU A 56 -14.18 -11.02 7.75
C LEU A 56 -14.36 -11.01 6.22
N ALA A 57 -15.18 -10.10 5.69
CA ALA A 57 -15.42 -9.98 4.25
C ALA A 57 -14.25 -9.34 3.47
N VAL A 58 -13.35 -8.63 4.16
CA VAL A 58 -12.15 -8.04 3.55
C VAL A 58 -11.06 -9.10 3.46
N GLY A 59 -10.82 -9.83 4.56
CA GLY A 59 -9.70 -10.78 4.69
C GLY A 59 -8.45 -10.14 5.31
N ASP A 60 -7.42 -10.95 5.56
CA ASP A 60 -6.16 -10.50 6.15
C ASP A 60 -5.06 -10.38 5.07
N TYR A 61 -4.58 -9.15 4.87
CA TYR A 61 -3.52 -8.81 3.91
C TYR A 61 -2.25 -8.34 4.62
N ALA A 62 -2.22 -8.43 5.96
CA ALA A 62 -1.11 -8.01 6.76
C ALA A 62 -0.13 -9.18 7.02
N PHE A 63 1.10 -8.84 7.39
CA PHE A 63 1.98 -9.76 8.10
C PHE A 63 2.17 -9.30 9.54
N VAL A 64 2.56 -10.23 10.41
CA VAL A 64 2.88 -9.97 11.81
C VAL A 64 4.40 -9.82 11.95
N ALA A 65 4.86 -8.73 12.55
CA ALA A 65 6.27 -8.53 12.85
C ALA A 65 6.74 -9.52 13.92
N PRO A 66 7.71 -10.42 13.63
CA PRO A 66 8.18 -11.40 14.61
C PRO A 66 9.10 -10.80 15.68
N ARG A 67 9.56 -9.56 15.47
CA ARG A 67 10.43 -8.81 16.38
C ARG A 67 10.16 -7.32 16.26
N ALA A 68 10.60 -6.55 17.25
CA ALA A 68 10.67 -5.11 17.13
C ALA A 68 11.75 -4.70 16.11
N GLY A 69 11.55 -3.56 15.45
CA GLY A 69 12.45 -3.03 14.42
C GLY A 69 11.98 -1.68 13.90
N THR A 70 12.59 -1.22 12.82
CA THR A 70 12.18 0.01 12.12
C THR A 70 11.99 -0.25 10.63
N ILE A 71 10.84 0.11 10.08
CA ILE A 71 10.66 0.19 8.63
C ILE A 71 11.46 1.39 8.14
N THR A 72 12.45 1.13 7.29
CA THR A 72 13.45 2.11 6.83
C THR A 72 13.31 2.50 5.37
N SER A 73 12.55 1.73 4.58
CA SER A 73 12.25 2.11 3.20
C SER A 73 10.95 1.47 2.71
N LEU A 74 10.26 2.17 1.83
CA LEU A 74 9.14 1.68 1.04
C LEU A 74 9.47 1.88 -0.44
N ALA A 75 9.34 0.81 -1.24
CA ALA A 75 9.45 0.85 -2.69
C ALA A 75 8.15 0.36 -3.32
N GLY A 76 7.81 0.88 -4.49
CA GLY A 76 6.57 0.58 -5.19
C GLY A 76 6.68 0.68 -6.70
N PHE A 77 5.89 -0.13 -7.38
CA PHE A 77 5.74 -0.14 -8.83
C PHE A 77 4.27 -0.37 -9.20
N PHE A 78 3.81 0.33 -10.22
CA PHE A 78 2.47 0.23 -10.79
C PHE A 78 2.57 0.05 -12.31
N SER A 79 1.71 -0.80 -12.88
CA SER A 79 1.53 -0.98 -14.33
C SER A 79 0.05 -0.95 -14.69
N ALA A 80 -0.37 0.01 -15.51
CA ALA A 80 -1.76 0.19 -15.92
C ALA A 80 -2.27 -0.99 -16.76
N THR A 81 -3.52 -1.41 -16.50
CA THR A 81 -4.19 -2.47 -17.26
C THR A 81 -5.27 -1.94 -18.21
N ALA A 82 -5.60 -0.64 -18.11
CA ALA A 82 -6.60 0.01 -18.94
C ALA A 82 -6.13 1.43 -19.32
N ALA A 83 -6.52 1.88 -20.51
CA ALA A 83 -6.30 3.25 -20.93
C ALA A 83 -7.38 4.18 -20.35
N LEU A 84 -6.99 5.39 -19.95
CA LEU A 84 -7.85 6.40 -19.35
C LEU A 84 -7.32 7.80 -19.65
N SER A 85 -8.21 8.74 -19.92
CA SER A 85 -7.89 10.17 -19.94
C SER A 85 -8.58 10.85 -18.75
N PRO A 86 -7.93 10.98 -17.58
CA PRO A 86 -8.53 11.62 -16.41
C PRO A 86 -8.69 13.13 -16.64
N LEU A 87 -9.67 13.74 -15.96
CA LEU A 87 -9.97 15.18 -16.10
C LEU A 87 -8.83 16.08 -15.58
N SER A 88 -8.04 15.55 -14.66
CA SER A 88 -6.84 16.16 -14.09
C SER A 88 -5.79 15.08 -13.86
N PRO A 89 -4.49 15.42 -13.84
CA PRO A 89 -3.44 14.43 -13.59
C PRO A 89 -3.68 13.64 -12.30
N VAL A 90 -3.58 12.31 -12.39
CA VAL A 90 -3.72 11.39 -11.26
C VAL A 90 -2.36 10.85 -10.87
N GLN A 91 -2.14 10.66 -9.58
CA GLN A 91 -0.92 10.05 -9.07
C GLN A 91 -1.27 8.90 -8.14
N VAL A 92 -0.63 7.75 -8.39
CA VAL A 92 -0.75 6.57 -7.53
C VAL A 92 0.15 6.75 -6.31
N GLN A 93 -0.36 6.39 -5.14
CA GLN A 93 0.39 6.41 -3.89
C GLN A 93 0.27 5.08 -3.14
N ILE A 94 1.29 4.76 -2.35
CA ILE A 94 1.32 3.60 -1.47
C ILE A 94 1.56 4.08 -0.03
N GLN A 95 0.76 3.58 0.91
CA GLN A 95 0.85 3.92 2.32
C GLN A 95 1.05 2.66 3.17
N ILE A 96 1.90 2.75 4.18
CA ILE A 96 2.04 1.74 5.23
C ILE A 96 0.94 1.98 6.27
N LEU A 97 0.23 0.92 6.66
CA LEU A 97 -0.62 0.94 7.83
C LEU A 97 -0.19 -0.13 8.83
N THR A 98 -0.32 0.17 10.11
CA THR A 98 0.04 -0.75 11.21
C THR A 98 -1.10 -0.92 12.19
N ALA A 99 -1.22 -2.11 12.78
CA ALA A 99 -2.09 -2.38 13.91
C ALA A 99 -1.27 -2.97 15.07
N PRO A 100 -1.53 -2.57 16.33
CA PRO A 100 -0.92 -3.20 17.50
C PRO A 100 -1.23 -4.70 17.59
N ALA A 101 -0.41 -5.43 18.34
CA ALA A 101 -0.67 -6.83 18.66
C ALA A 101 -2.13 -7.04 19.17
N ALA A 102 -2.77 -8.11 18.70
CA ALA A 102 -4.17 -8.46 18.99
C ALA A 102 -5.24 -7.45 18.49
N SER A 103 -4.88 -6.47 17.65
CA SER A 103 -5.82 -5.57 16.97
C SER A 103 -6.02 -5.95 15.50
N ASN A 104 -7.21 -5.67 14.96
CA ASN A 104 -7.49 -5.70 13.51
C ASN A 104 -7.73 -4.30 12.93
N THR A 105 -7.53 -3.25 13.74
CA THR A 105 -7.67 -1.85 13.32
C THR A 105 -6.29 -1.29 13.02
N PHE A 106 -6.08 -0.96 11.75
CA PHE A 106 -4.85 -0.45 11.18
C PHE A 106 -4.95 1.05 10.99
N THR A 107 -3.87 1.78 11.30
CA THR A 107 -3.77 3.23 11.09
C THR A 107 -2.61 3.55 10.18
N VAL A 108 -2.77 4.60 9.38
CA VAL A 108 -1.73 5.13 8.48
C VAL A 108 -0.48 5.53 9.27
N GLN A 109 0.68 5.12 8.77
CA GLN A 109 2.01 5.44 9.30
C GLN A 109 2.89 6.08 8.24
N GLY A 110 3.71 7.05 8.65
CA GLY A 110 4.69 7.70 7.77
C GLY A 110 4.06 8.53 6.65
N ALA A 111 4.90 9.00 5.72
CA ALA A 111 4.45 9.71 4.54
C ALA A 111 4.07 8.72 3.42
N PRO A 112 3.05 9.02 2.59
CA PRO A 112 2.76 8.18 1.42
C PRO A 112 3.92 8.19 0.43
N LEU A 113 4.24 7.04 -0.15
CA LEU A 113 5.11 6.96 -1.33
C LEU A 113 4.33 7.38 -2.55
N LEU A 114 4.71 8.51 -3.15
CA LEU A 114 4.14 8.98 -4.41
C LEU A 114 4.88 8.33 -5.58
N LEU A 115 4.17 7.57 -6.40
CA LEU A 115 4.77 6.96 -7.59
C LEU A 115 4.89 8.00 -8.70
N THR A 116 5.97 7.91 -9.47
CA THR A 116 6.26 8.81 -10.58
C THR A 116 6.43 8.04 -11.89
N PRO A 117 5.97 8.59 -13.03
CA PRO A 117 5.31 9.88 -13.19
C PRO A 117 3.86 9.91 -12.68
N ALA A 118 3.32 11.12 -12.48
CA ALA A 118 1.87 11.31 -12.43
C ALA A 118 1.29 11.21 -13.85
N PHE A 119 0.08 10.68 -13.99
CA PHE A 119 -0.54 10.42 -15.27
C PHE A 119 -1.54 11.51 -15.65
N ALA A 120 -1.20 12.33 -16.63
CA ALA A 120 -2.16 13.22 -17.31
C ALA A 120 -3.04 12.45 -18.30
N THR A 121 -2.49 11.40 -18.89
CA THR A 121 -3.15 10.37 -19.70
C THR A 121 -2.56 9.03 -19.32
N ILE A 122 -3.35 7.97 -19.39
CA ILE A 122 -2.94 6.60 -19.09
C ILE A 122 -3.17 5.75 -20.34
N ALA A 123 -2.13 5.09 -20.83
CA ALA A 123 -2.21 3.98 -21.76
C ALA A 123 -2.05 2.64 -21.04
N ILE A 124 -2.46 1.54 -21.69
CA ILE A 124 -2.18 0.20 -21.17
C ILE A 124 -0.66 0.01 -21.11
N LEU A 125 -0.18 -0.58 -20.02
CA LEU A 125 1.24 -0.77 -19.71
C LEU A 125 2.02 0.52 -19.39
N ASP A 126 1.35 1.66 -19.22
CA ASP A 126 2.00 2.79 -18.58
C ASP A 126 2.40 2.43 -17.15
N THR A 127 3.59 2.88 -16.75
CA THR A 127 4.19 2.50 -15.47
C THR A 127 4.52 3.72 -14.62
N ALA A 128 4.44 3.55 -13.31
CA ALA A 128 4.96 4.50 -12.33
C ALA A 128 5.66 3.75 -11.21
N SER A 129 6.72 4.33 -10.67
CA SER A 129 7.51 3.71 -9.61
C SER A 129 8.10 4.74 -8.65
N GLY A 130 8.60 4.25 -7.53
CA GLY A 130 9.28 5.08 -6.54
C GLY A 130 9.90 4.25 -5.43
N ILE A 131 10.84 4.88 -4.73
CA ILE A 131 11.41 4.39 -3.48
C ILE A 131 11.64 5.58 -2.56
N GLN A 132 11.32 5.43 -1.28
CA GLN A 132 11.56 6.46 -0.28
C GLN A 132 12.06 5.84 1.03
N ALA A 133 12.77 6.67 1.81
CA ALA A 133 13.15 6.32 3.16
C ALA A 133 11.95 6.45 4.11
N GLU A 134 11.92 5.59 5.12
CA GLU A 134 10.92 5.57 6.19
C GLU A 134 11.62 5.59 7.55
N SER A 135 10.85 5.91 8.59
CA SER A 135 11.33 5.86 9.98
C SER A 135 10.18 5.44 10.91
N ILE A 136 9.53 4.32 10.59
CA ILE A 136 8.35 3.83 11.32
C ILE A 136 8.79 2.72 12.27
N SER A 137 8.62 2.94 13.57
CA SER A 137 8.90 1.91 14.59
C SER A 137 7.82 0.83 14.56
N VAL A 138 8.25 -0.43 14.68
CA VAL A 138 7.36 -1.59 14.83
C VAL A 138 7.74 -2.37 16.08
N ALA A 139 6.75 -2.79 16.86
CA ALA A 139 6.92 -3.69 17.98
C ALA A 139 6.73 -5.15 17.54
N ALA A 140 7.22 -6.09 18.36
CA ALA A 140 6.93 -7.50 18.14
C ALA A 140 5.41 -7.76 18.27
N GLY A 141 4.83 -8.44 17.29
CA GLY A 141 3.40 -8.71 17.22
C GLY A 141 2.57 -7.65 16.50
N ASP A 142 3.14 -6.49 16.17
CA ASP A 142 2.45 -5.52 15.32
C ASP A 142 2.15 -6.12 13.96
N LYS A 143 0.98 -5.81 13.42
CA LYS A 143 0.59 -6.18 12.06
C LYS A 143 0.89 -5.02 11.12
N ILE A 144 1.35 -5.32 9.91
CA ILE A 144 1.68 -4.32 8.89
C ILE A 144 1.03 -4.74 7.57
N LEU A 145 0.37 -3.78 6.90
CA LEU A 145 -0.17 -3.95 5.54
C LEU A 145 0.16 -2.73 4.68
N LEU A 146 0.03 -2.89 3.37
CA LEU A 146 0.14 -1.79 2.40
C LEU A 146 -1.20 -1.48 1.77
N TYR A 147 -1.48 -0.19 1.63
CA TYR A 147 -2.68 0.34 0.97
C TYR A 147 -2.27 1.21 -0.21
N VAL A 148 -2.87 0.95 -1.38
CA VAL A 148 -2.62 1.67 -2.62
C VAL A 148 -3.84 2.53 -2.92
N SER A 149 -3.65 3.79 -3.26
CA SER A 149 -4.74 4.71 -3.62
C SER A 149 -4.28 5.75 -4.63
N LEU A 150 -5.19 6.64 -5.03
CA LEU A 150 -4.83 7.87 -5.75
C LEU A 150 -4.65 9.02 -4.75
N THR A 151 -3.80 9.97 -5.10
CA THR A 151 -3.76 11.29 -4.43
C THR A 151 -5.09 12.02 -4.64
N ALA A 152 -5.47 12.90 -3.71
CA ALA A 152 -6.67 13.73 -3.85
C ALA A 152 -6.57 14.84 -4.93
N ALA A 153 -5.47 14.92 -5.68
CA ALA A 153 -5.25 15.94 -6.71
C ALA A 153 -6.29 15.89 -7.84
N SER A 154 -6.83 14.70 -8.14
CA SER A 154 -7.94 14.52 -9.07
C SER A 154 -9.19 14.08 -8.29
N PRO A 155 -10.22 14.92 -8.15
CA PRO A 155 -11.38 14.62 -7.29
C PRO A 155 -12.27 13.50 -7.85
N VAL A 156 -12.19 13.24 -9.16
CA VAL A 156 -12.89 12.14 -9.84
C VAL A 156 -11.92 11.43 -10.75
N ALA A 157 -11.65 10.16 -10.47
CA ALA A 157 -10.74 9.32 -11.25
C ALA A 157 -10.99 7.83 -10.97
N ALA A 158 -10.72 6.97 -11.94
CA ALA A 158 -10.76 5.51 -11.77
C ALA A 158 -9.57 4.88 -12.51
N VAL A 159 -8.59 4.38 -11.78
CA VAL A 159 -7.35 3.80 -12.31
C VAL A 159 -7.27 2.32 -11.92
N ALA A 160 -6.90 1.47 -12.87
CA ALA A 160 -6.67 0.05 -12.63
C ALA A 160 -5.28 -0.38 -13.11
N GLY A 161 -4.63 -1.25 -12.34
CA GLY A 161 -3.32 -1.77 -12.70
C GLY A 161 -2.73 -2.77 -11.72
N PHE A 162 -1.67 -3.47 -12.14
CA PHE A 162 -0.91 -4.35 -11.26
C PHE A 162 0.03 -3.54 -10.38
N VAL A 163 0.19 -3.97 -9.12
CA VAL A 163 1.07 -3.30 -8.15
C VAL A 163 2.00 -4.32 -7.51
N SER A 164 3.27 -3.93 -7.36
CA SER A 164 4.21 -4.59 -6.47
C SER A 164 4.87 -3.56 -5.56
N ALA A 165 5.24 -4.01 -4.36
CA ALA A 165 5.89 -3.17 -3.38
C ALA A 165 6.82 -3.99 -2.49
N GLY A 166 7.69 -3.30 -1.77
CA GLY A 166 8.55 -3.91 -0.77
C GLY A 166 8.87 -2.93 0.33
N ILE A 167 8.93 -3.43 1.55
CA ILE A 167 9.45 -2.67 2.70
C ILE A 167 10.71 -3.32 3.24
N ASN A 168 11.62 -2.50 3.75
CA ASN A 168 12.79 -2.96 4.50
C ASN A 168 12.59 -2.71 6.00
N ILE A 169 12.82 -3.74 6.81
CA ILE A 169 12.78 -3.65 8.28
C ILE A 169 14.15 -4.02 8.82
N VAL A 170 14.73 -3.14 9.63
CA VAL A 170 15.99 -3.40 10.35
C VAL A 170 15.72 -3.62 11.82
#